data_AF-A0A1E4MAN8-F1
#
_entry.id   AF-A0A1E4MAN8-F1
#
_cell.length_a   1.000
_cell.length_b   1.000
_cell.length_c   1.000
_cell.angle_alpha   90.00
_cell.angle_beta   90.00
_cell.angle_gamma   90.00
#
_symmetry.space_group_name_H-M   'P 1'
#
loop_
_entity.id
_entity.type
_entity.pdbx_description
1 polymer ?
#
loop_
_entity_poly.entity_id
_entity_poly.type
_entity_poly.pdbx_seq_one_letter_code
_entity_poly.pdbx_strand_id
1 'polypeptide(L)'
;MFDRLPSWFRFLIVGGINTAFGYALFVGLILLGASRLTAVVAATALGVVFNFHTIGKHVFANRDLALLPRFLGVYTAQVCVNSIALTLLGRLGFHPLVAQALLVPFLAVSVYLALQRFVFRPVRARPAQPVR
;
A
#
# COMPACT_ATOMS: atom_id res chain seq x y z
N MET A 1 14.87 -16.93 4.95
CA MET A 1 13.90 -17.10 6.06
C MET A 1 12.62 -16.30 5.81
N PHE A 2 12.71 -15.03 5.38
CA PHE A 2 11.55 -14.17 5.08
C PHE A 2 10.59 -14.75 4.02
N ASP A 3 11.10 -15.40 2.97
CA ASP A 3 10.26 -15.98 1.91
C ASP A 3 9.39 -17.16 2.36
N ARG A 4 9.66 -17.74 3.55
CA ARG A 4 8.83 -18.80 4.15
C ARG A 4 7.60 -18.25 4.89
N LEU A 5 7.51 -16.94 5.07
CA LEU A 5 6.39 -16.31 5.77
C LEU A 5 5.16 -16.20 4.85
N PRO A 6 3.94 -16.25 5.41
CA PRO A 6 2.72 -15.97 4.66
C PRO A 6 2.77 -14.57 4.04
N SER A 7 2.20 -14.39 2.84
CA SER A 7 2.21 -13.11 2.12
C SER A 7 1.51 -11.99 2.90
N TRP A 8 0.46 -12.28 3.66
CA TRP A 8 -0.22 -11.28 4.51
C TRP A 8 0.70 -10.78 5.64
N PHE A 9 1.55 -11.64 6.20
CA PHE A 9 2.47 -11.25 7.27
C PHE A 9 3.64 -10.45 6.70
N ARG A 10 4.16 -10.86 5.53
CA ARG A 10 5.13 -10.07 4.77
C ARG A 10 4.57 -8.69 4.41
N PHE A 11 3.29 -8.60 4.06
CA PHE A 11 2.63 -7.32 3.78
C PHE A 11 2.60 -6.41 5.01
N LEU A 12 2.34 -6.91 6.21
CA LEU A 12 2.40 -6.10 7.44
C LEU A 12 3.81 -5.58 7.72
N ILE A 13 4.83 -6.44 7.60
CA ILE A 13 6.23 -6.05 7.82
C ILE A 13 6.67 -5.02 6.78
N VAL A 14 6.48 -5.32 5.50
CA VAL A 14 6.88 -4.43 4.39
C VAL A 14 6.06 -3.14 4.43
N GLY A 15 4.78 -3.20 4.78
CA GLY A 15 3.93 -2.04 4.99
C GLY A 15 4.48 -1.13 6.10
N GLY A 16 4.90 -1.69 7.24
CA GLY A 16 5.54 -0.94 8.31
C GLY A 16 6.83 -0.25 7.86
N ILE A 17 7.68 -0.96 7.12
CA ILE A 17 8.91 -0.39 6.52
C ILE A 17 8.58 0.76 5.56
N ASN A 18 7.55 0.59 4.72
CA ASN A 18 7.13 1.62 3.77
C ASN A 18 6.60 2.88 4.47
N THR A 19 5.83 2.71 5.54
CA THR A 19 5.36 3.83 6.36
C THR A 19 6.53 4.56 7.02
N ALA A 20 7.47 3.82 7.61
CA ALA A 20 8.65 4.41 8.23
C ALA A 20 9.51 5.17 7.20
N PHE A 21 9.71 4.61 6.00
CA PHE A 21 10.43 5.25 4.92
C PHE A 21 9.76 6.54 4.44
N GLY A 22 8.46 6.52 4.18
CA GLY A 22 7.70 7.71 3.77
C GLY A 22 7.74 8.81 4.83
N TYR A 23 7.62 8.45 6.11
CA TYR A 23 7.73 9.40 7.21
C TYR A 23 9.14 9.98 7.34
N ALA A 24 10.18 9.16 7.21
CA ALA A 24 11.58 9.61 7.23
C ALA A 24 11.87 10.57 6.08
N LEU A 25 11.37 10.32 4.86
CA LEU A 25 11.46 11.25 3.74
C LEU A 25 10.78 12.59 4.04
N PHE A 26 9.56 12.55 4.58
CA PHE A 26 8.85 13.75 4.97
C PHE A 26 9.63 14.57 6.00
N VAL A 27 10.09 13.93 7.08
CA VAL A 27 10.90 14.59 8.13
C VAL A 27 12.19 15.15 7.55
N GLY A 28 12.93 14.38 6.75
CA GLY A 28 14.16 14.83 6.11
C GLY A 28 13.97 16.06 5.23
N LEU A 29 12.90 16.10 4.43
CA LEU A 29 12.58 17.25 3.58
C LEU A 29 12.24 18.50 4.43
N ILE A 30 11.48 18.34 5.52
CA ILE A 30 11.19 19.44 6.44
C ILE A 30 12.48 19.97 7.09
N LEU A 31 13.36 19.07 7.55
CA LEU A 31 14.65 19.46 8.17
C LEU A 31 15.59 20.16 7.18
N LEU A 32 15.47 19.87 5.88
CA LEU A 32 16.18 20.58 4.81
C LEU A 32 15.55 21.92 4.43
N GLY A 33 14.47 22.34 5.11
CA GLY A 33 13.80 23.62 4.89
C GLY A 33 12.73 23.62 3.79
N ALA A 34 12.30 22.44 3.32
CA ALA A 34 11.21 22.38 2.34
C ALA A 34 9.88 22.85 2.95
N SER A 35 9.03 23.49 2.13
CA SER A 35 7.67 23.81 2.55
C SER A 35 6.88 22.54 2.88
N ARG A 36 5.90 22.62 3.77
CA ARG A 36 5.06 21.47 4.14
C ARG A 36 4.41 20.81 2.92
N LEU A 37 3.91 21.59 1.98
CA LEU A 37 3.28 21.07 0.76
C LEU A 37 4.31 20.32 -0.09
N THR A 38 5.47 20.92 -0.33
CA THR A 38 6.57 20.29 -1.08
C THR A 38 7.01 18.99 -0.43
N ALA A 39 7.18 18.99 0.90
CA ALA A 39 7.58 17.80 1.65
C ALA A 39 6.55 16.68 1.53
N VAL A 40 5.25 17.00 1.67
CA VAL A 40 4.16 16.01 1.51
C VAL A 40 4.16 15.44 0.09
N VAL A 41 4.20 16.28 -0.94
CA VAL A 41 4.13 15.84 -2.34
C VAL A 41 5.34 14.98 -2.71
N ALA A 42 6.54 15.42 -2.39
CA ALA A 42 7.76 14.69 -2.72
C ALA A 42 7.89 13.38 -1.91
N ALA A 43 7.60 13.40 -0.62
CA ALA A 43 7.60 12.18 0.20
C ALA A 43 6.54 11.18 -0.26
N THR A 44 5.37 11.66 -0.69
CA THR A 44 4.31 10.79 -1.23
C THR A 44 4.74 10.17 -2.56
N ALA A 45 5.28 10.96 -3.49
CA ALA A 45 5.72 10.46 -4.79
C ALA A 45 6.82 9.39 -4.65
N LEU A 46 7.88 9.71 -3.89
CA LEU A 46 8.98 8.78 -3.63
C LEU A 46 8.52 7.57 -2.82
N GLY A 47 7.67 7.79 -1.82
CA GLY A 47 7.10 6.74 -0.99
C GLY A 47 6.25 5.75 -1.78
N VAL A 48 5.43 6.22 -2.73
CA VAL A 48 4.62 5.36 -3.61
C VAL A 48 5.51 4.51 -4.51
N VAL A 49 6.57 5.07 -5.09
CA VAL A 49 7.52 4.32 -5.92
C VAL A 49 8.24 3.24 -5.08
N PHE A 50 8.72 3.61 -3.90
CA PHE A 50 9.35 2.67 -2.98
C PHE A 50 8.38 1.56 -2.57
N ASN A 51 7.16 1.93 -2.18
CA ASN A 51 6.11 1.01 -1.76
C ASN A 51 5.73 0.01 -2.87
N PHE A 52 5.55 0.49 -4.11
CA PHE A 52 5.31 -0.38 -5.26
C PHE A 52 6.42 -1.41 -5.44
N HIS A 53 7.68 -0.97 -5.39
CA HIS A 53 8.82 -1.86 -5.56
C HIS A 53 8.94 -2.87 -4.41
N THR A 54 8.81 -2.43 -3.17
CA THR A 54 8.98 -3.30 -2.00
C THR A 54 7.84 -4.30 -1.86
N ILE A 55 6.58 -3.88 -2.03
CA ILE A 55 5.43 -4.79 -2.02
C ILE A 55 5.51 -5.77 -3.18
N GLY A 56 5.72 -5.27 -4.40
CA GLY A 56 5.80 -6.11 -5.59
C GLY A 56 6.88 -7.18 -5.43
N LYS A 57 8.11 -6.79 -5.08
CA LYS A 57 9.24 -7.71 -4.93
C LYS A 57 9.11 -8.64 -3.72
N HIS A 58 8.83 -8.12 -2.53
CA HIS A 58 8.98 -8.88 -1.28
C HIS A 58 7.70 -9.58 -0.82
N VAL A 59 6.53 -9.04 -1.17
CA VAL A 59 5.24 -9.66 -0.83
C VAL A 59 4.76 -10.60 -1.93
N PHE A 60 4.82 -10.15 -3.19
CA PHE A 60 4.21 -10.86 -4.32
C PHE A 60 5.20 -11.40 -5.37
N ALA A 61 6.51 -11.21 -5.18
CA ALA A 61 7.57 -11.67 -6.09
C ALA A 61 7.39 -11.24 -7.57
N ASN A 62 6.81 -10.06 -7.81
CA ASN A 62 6.58 -9.51 -9.14
C ASN A 62 7.05 -8.04 -9.22
N ARG A 63 7.88 -7.71 -10.21
CA ARG A 63 8.48 -6.37 -10.39
C ARG A 63 8.02 -5.67 -11.68
N ASP A 64 6.98 -6.17 -12.34
CA ASP A 64 6.52 -5.62 -13.60
C ASP A 64 5.97 -4.20 -13.43
N LEU A 65 6.68 -3.21 -13.98
CA LEU A 65 6.32 -1.79 -13.94
C LEU A 65 4.97 -1.50 -14.62
N ALA A 66 4.51 -2.37 -15.54
CA ALA A 66 3.18 -2.26 -16.15
C ALA A 66 2.04 -2.37 -15.12
N LEU A 67 2.33 -2.86 -13.90
CA LEU A 67 1.37 -2.94 -12.80
C LEU A 67 1.23 -1.63 -12.01
N LEU A 68 2.12 -0.66 -12.21
CA LEU A 68 2.12 0.61 -11.47
C LEU A 68 0.78 1.38 -11.61
N PRO A 69 0.15 1.52 -12.80
CA PRO A 69 -1.14 2.19 -12.91
C PRO A 69 -2.26 1.49 -12.10
N ARG A 70 -2.25 0.15 -12.06
CA ARG A 70 -3.22 -0.62 -11.26
C ARG A 70 -2.97 -0.45 -9.77
N PHE A 71 -1.70 -0.42 -9.36
CA PHE A 71 -1.30 -0.15 -7.99
C PHE A 71 -1.79 1.23 -7.53
N LEU A 72 -1.53 2.27 -8.34
CA LEU A 72 -2.05 3.62 -8.09
C LEU A 72 -3.57 3.64 -8.00
N GLY A 73 -4.26 2.93 -8.91
CA GLY A 73 -5.71 2.80 -8.87
C GLY A 73 -6.25 2.21 -7.56
N VAL A 74 -5.59 1.18 -7.02
CA VAL A 74 -5.96 0.59 -5.71
C VAL A 74 -5.77 1.60 -4.58
N TYR A 75 -4.63 2.31 -4.54
CA TYR A 75 -4.38 3.30 -3.48
C TYR A 75 -5.31 4.51 -3.57
N THR A 76 -5.61 5.01 -4.78
CA THR A 76 -6.59 6.08 -4.98
C THR A 76 -7.99 5.65 -4.54
N ALA A 77 -8.44 4.47 -4.96
CA ALA A 77 -9.73 3.92 -4.53
C ALA A 77 -9.78 3.78 -3.00
N GLN A 78 -8.68 3.34 -2.38
CA GLN A 78 -8.59 3.22 -0.93
C GLN A 78 -8.73 4.55 -0.21
N VAL A 79 -8.10 5.62 -0.71
CA VAL A 79 -8.24 6.97 -0.13
C VAL A 79 -9.70 7.43 -0.21
N CYS A 80 -10.38 7.18 -1.34
CA CYS A 80 -11.81 7.51 -1.47
C CYS A 80 -12.66 6.72 -0.46
N VAL A 81 -12.46 5.41 -0.36
CA VAL A 81 -13.18 4.55 0.60
C VAL A 81 -12.94 5.01 2.04
N ASN A 82 -11.69 5.29 2.42
CA ASN A 82 -11.35 5.80 3.75
C ASN A 82 -12.07 7.13 4.03
N SER A 83 -12.00 8.07 3.09
CA SER A 83 -12.61 9.41 3.25
C SER A 83 -14.13 9.34 3.42
N ILE A 84 -14.80 8.49 2.61
CA ILE A 84 -16.24 8.27 2.71
C ILE A 84 -16.58 7.61 4.04
N ALA A 85 -15.91 6.52 4.41
CA ALA A 85 -16.16 5.79 5.65
C ALA A 85 -15.93 6.66 6.89
N LEU A 86 -14.87 7.46 6.90
CA LEU A 86 -14.57 8.38 7.99
C LEU A 86 -15.66 9.46 8.12
N THR A 87 -16.15 9.99 7.00
CA THR A 87 -17.27 10.94 6.98
C THR A 87 -18.55 10.32 7.53
N LEU A 88 -18.86 9.08 7.15
CA LEU A 88 -20.04 8.35 7.64
C LEU A 88 -19.96 8.09 9.16
N LEU A 89 -18.81 7.63 9.65
CA LEU A 89 -18.60 7.45 11.10
C LEU A 89 -18.66 8.77 11.87
N GLY A 90 -18.14 9.86 11.29
CA GLY A 90 -18.29 11.20 11.87
C GLY A 90 -19.75 11.63 12.01
N ARG A 91 -20.60 11.33 11.01
CA ARG A 91 -22.05 11.58 11.08
C ARG A 91 -22.76 10.73 12.14
N LEU A 92 -22.20 9.58 12.50
CA LEU A 92 -22.67 8.73 13.60
C LEU A 92 -22.15 9.19 14.97
N GLY A 93 -21.40 10.29 15.05
CA GLY A 93 -20.89 10.88 16.29
C GLY A 93 -19.54 10.33 16.76
N PHE A 94 -18.85 9.51 15.95
CA PHE A 94 -17.52 9.03 16.33
C PHE A 94 -16.47 10.15 16.26
N HIS A 95 -15.61 10.22 17.27
CA HIS A 95 -14.42 11.07 17.23
C HIS A 95 -13.49 10.63 16.07
N PRO A 96 -12.90 11.55 15.27
CA PRO A 96 -12.11 11.18 14.08
C PRO A 96 -10.98 10.20 14.35
N LEU A 97 -10.29 10.31 15.49
CA LEU A 97 -9.21 9.39 15.85
C LEU A 97 -9.72 7.97 16.14
N VAL A 98 -10.89 7.86 16.79
CA VAL A 98 -11.51 6.56 17.09
C VAL A 98 -12.02 5.93 15.81
N ALA A 99 -12.70 6.70 14.98
CA ALA A 99 -13.18 6.24 13.67
C ALA A 99 -12.01 5.75 12.79
N GLN A 100 -10.93 6.51 12.71
CA GLN A 100 -9.74 6.10 11.95
C GLN A 100 -9.11 4.82 12.52
N ALA A 101 -8.95 4.72 13.84
CA ALA A 101 -8.39 3.53 14.48
C ALA A 101 -9.23 2.26 14.20
N LEU A 102 -10.56 2.39 14.19
CA LEU A 102 -11.47 1.31 13.82
C LEU A 102 -11.33 0.93 12.33
N LEU A 103 -11.19 1.91 11.44
CA LEU A 103 -11.12 1.68 9.99
C LEU A 103 -9.80 1.07 9.53
N VAL A 104 -8.66 1.47 10.11
CA VAL A 104 -7.31 1.06 9.69
C VAL A 104 -7.16 -0.46 9.47
N PRO A 105 -7.56 -1.37 10.39
CA PRO A 105 -7.40 -2.80 10.17
C PRO A 105 -8.21 -3.32 8.97
N PHE A 106 -9.46 -2.87 8.80
CA PHE A 106 -10.30 -3.25 7.65
C PHE A 106 -9.73 -2.73 6.34
N LEU A 107 -9.24 -1.49 6.36
CA LEU A 107 -8.59 -0.85 5.22
C LEU A 107 -7.28 -1.56 4.83
N ALA A 108 -6.49 -2.01 5.81
CA ALA A 108 -5.27 -2.78 5.53
C ALA A 108 -5.58 -4.12 4.84
N VAL A 109 -6.61 -4.84 5.32
CA VAL A 109 -7.08 -6.08 4.70
C VAL A 109 -7.63 -5.82 3.30
N SER A 110 -8.42 -4.77 3.10
CA SER A 110 -9.00 -4.43 1.79
C SER A 110 -7.91 -4.13 0.75
N VAL A 111 -6.90 -3.34 1.12
CA VAL A 111 -5.72 -3.07 0.25
C VAL A 111 -5.00 -4.36 -0.08
N TYR A 112 -4.69 -5.18 0.93
CA TYR A 112 -3.96 -6.43 0.71
C TYR A 112 -4.69 -7.33 -0.29
N LEU A 113 -6.01 -7.52 -0.12
CA LEU A 113 -6.83 -8.33 -1.03
C LEU A 113 -6.90 -7.71 -2.43
N ALA A 114 -7.03 -6.39 -2.54
CA ALA A 114 -7.07 -5.70 -3.82
C ALA A 114 -5.74 -5.83 -4.57
N LEU A 115 -4.61 -5.66 -3.88
CA LEU A 115 -3.27 -5.84 -4.45
C LEU A 115 -3.06 -7.29 -4.92
N GLN A 116 -3.45 -8.26 -4.09
CA GLN A 116 -3.32 -9.68 -4.44
C GLN A 116 -4.17 -10.08 -5.66
N ARG A 117 -5.39 -9.55 -5.78
CA ARG A 117 -6.35 -9.97 -6.83
C ARG A 117 -6.26 -9.17 -8.13
N PHE A 118 -5.98 -7.88 -8.05
CA PHE A 118 -6.07 -6.96 -9.20
C PHE A 118 -4.70 -6.53 -9.73
N VAL A 119 -3.70 -6.43 -8.86
CA VAL A 119 -2.36 -5.95 -9.24
C VAL A 119 -1.44 -7.15 -9.50
N PHE A 120 -1.14 -7.92 -8.46
CA PHE A 120 -0.16 -8.99 -8.50
C PHE A 120 -0.80 -10.37 -8.63
N ARG A 121 -1.60 -10.56 -9.69
CA ARG A 121 -2.21 -11.86 -9.98
C ARG A 121 -1.12 -12.93 -10.05
N PRO A 122 -1.27 -14.08 -9.36
CA PRO A 122 -0.37 -15.20 -9.58
C PRO A 122 -0.47 -15.60 -11.05
N VAL A 123 0.66 -15.63 -11.76
CA VAL A 123 0.70 -16.27 -13.07
C VAL A 123 0.32 -17.73 -12.83
N ARG A 124 -0.87 -18.15 -13.31
CA ARG A 124 -1.21 -19.57 -13.34
C ARG A 124 -0.07 -20.27 -14.07
N ALA A 125 0.61 -21.20 -13.40
CA ALA A 125 1.56 -22.08 -14.07
C ALA A 125 0.83 -22.66 -15.29
N ARG A 126 1.34 -22.42 -16.51
CA ARG A 126 0.82 -23.09 -17.70
C ARG A 126 0.89 -24.58 -17.42
N PRO A 127 -0.20 -25.35 -17.55
CA PRO A 127 -0.10 -26.80 -17.47
C PRO A 127 0.96 -27.24 -18.49
N ALA A 128 1.89 -28.08 -18.06
CA ALA A 128 2.95 -28.60 -18.93
C ALA A 128 2.28 -29.17 -20.19
N GLN A 129 2.65 -28.65 -21.36
CA GLN A 129 2.22 -29.25 -22.62
C GLN A 129 2.79 -30.67 -22.64
N PRO A 130 1.97 -31.72 -22.84
CA PRO A 130 2.51 -33.04 -23.06
C PRO A 130 3.37 -32.98 -24.33
N VAL A 131 4.64 -33.35 -24.19
CA VAL A 131 5.55 -33.60 -25.31
C VAL A 131 4.88 -34.69 -26.16
N ARG A 132 4.50 -34.34 -27.39
CA ARG A 132 3.96 -35.30 -28.37
C ARG A 132 5.09 -36.05 -29.04
#